data_AF-A0A5C7SD26-F1
#
_entry.id   AF-A0A5C7SD26-F1
#
_cell.length_a   1.000
_cell.length_b   1.000
_cell.length_c   1.000
_cell.angle_alpha   90.00
_cell.angle_beta   90.00
_cell.angle_gamma   90.00
#
_symmetry.space_group_name_H-M   'P 1'
#
loop_
_entity.id
_entity.type
_entity.pdbx_description
1 polymer ?
#
loop_
_entity_poly.entity_id
_entity_poly.type
_entity_poly.pdbx_seq_one_letter_code
_entity_poly.pdbx_strand_id
1 'polypeptide(L)'
;MASARAPLRERLAGLLAVLEAGLVERRQVLRASLLAALAGEHSLLIGPPGTAKSALARRIHLAFRDARYFERLLTRFTVPEELFGPLSIRALEEDRYERHVAGFLPDAAVAFIDEVFKANSAILNALLTLLNEREFDNGAGRLRCPLISVVGATNQVPEDEVAEAFFDRFLLRLTVAPVSAEGFRWLLGEDRPGSPEVLAPPSGLQLDEADRAALAQAAAACALPAAVLDRLGELRAWLAGRGVYVSDRRWVKLAHLLRVAAASEGRAAASEWDLGLAPCCVAADEPTRLAVADWLAARLGIREVWSPPRITRVVEAFEAQLATEREARDLDYDERGRLRFSAIDPVATQAGELAGSIGDAKGGAAALRMSAARMRRYGSLHIGARTAQLDGVLARLAAYRGELGAQRATLEAWADQALWADPAFVACARSGLDAVDAVLAGLEARARSARAGFEALPRLEQAGAAPAPVEHDPLPE
;
A
#
# COMPACT_ATOMS: atom_id res chain seq x y z
N MET A 1 -37.11 -3.48 -28.71
CA MET A 1 -36.79 -2.75 -27.46
C MET A 1 -35.38 -3.15 -27.05
N ALA A 2 -34.40 -2.28 -27.26
CA ALA A 2 -33.03 -2.53 -26.79
C ALA A 2 -33.06 -2.52 -25.27
N SER A 3 -32.94 -3.69 -24.64
CA SER A 3 -32.75 -3.79 -23.19
C SER A 3 -31.58 -2.87 -22.83
N ALA A 4 -31.84 -1.84 -22.01
CA ALA A 4 -30.79 -0.99 -21.48
C ALA A 4 -29.76 -1.92 -20.80
N ARG A 5 -28.54 -1.97 -21.34
CA ARG A 5 -27.47 -2.78 -20.75
C ARG A 5 -27.24 -2.28 -19.32
N ALA A 6 -27.10 -3.22 -18.38
CA ALA A 6 -26.70 -2.88 -17.01
C ALA A 6 -25.39 -2.06 -17.03
N PRO A 7 -25.19 -1.15 -16.06
CA PRO A 7 -23.96 -0.38 -15.92
C PRO A 7 -22.72 -1.28 -16.00
N LEU A 8 -21.65 -0.79 -16.63
CA LEU A 8 -20.41 -1.55 -16.83
C LEU A 8 -19.89 -2.16 -15.53
N ARG A 9 -19.92 -1.39 -14.42
CA ARG A 9 -19.52 -1.85 -13.09
C ARG A 9 -20.28 -3.10 -12.63
N GLU A 10 -21.60 -3.12 -12.75
CA GLU A 10 -22.43 -4.25 -12.32
C GLU A 10 -22.15 -5.49 -13.17
N ARG A 11 -21.96 -5.28 -14.49
CA ARG A 11 -21.55 -6.35 -15.41
C ARG A 11 -20.18 -6.92 -15.05
N LEU A 12 -19.21 -6.06 -14.74
CA LEU A 12 -17.87 -6.47 -14.30
C LEU A 12 -17.91 -7.22 -12.97
N ALA A 13 -18.71 -6.77 -12.01
CA ALA A 13 -18.90 -7.47 -10.73
C ALA A 13 -19.48 -8.88 -10.94
N GLY A 14 -20.53 -9.00 -11.77
CA GLY A 14 -21.11 -10.30 -12.14
C GLY A 14 -20.13 -11.19 -12.90
N LEU A 15 -19.34 -10.60 -13.81
CA LEU A 15 -18.32 -11.31 -14.57
C LEU A 15 -17.22 -11.84 -13.65
N LEU A 16 -16.70 -11.02 -12.75
CA LEU A 16 -15.71 -11.44 -11.75
C LEU A 16 -16.24 -12.59 -10.88
N ALA A 17 -17.49 -12.52 -10.41
CA ALA A 17 -18.09 -13.58 -9.62
C ALA A 17 -18.11 -14.94 -10.35
N VAL A 18 -18.40 -14.94 -11.66
CA VAL A 18 -18.37 -16.16 -12.49
C VAL A 18 -16.93 -16.64 -12.70
N LEU A 19 -16.01 -15.74 -13.06
CA LEU A 19 -14.63 -16.11 -13.35
C LEU A 19 -13.84 -16.56 -12.10
N GLU A 20 -14.22 -16.09 -10.92
CA GLU A 20 -13.62 -16.44 -9.63
C GLU A 20 -14.14 -17.76 -9.04
N ALA A 21 -15.27 -18.26 -9.53
CA ALA A 21 -15.89 -19.48 -9.02
C ALA A 21 -14.91 -20.67 -9.11
N GLY A 22 -14.73 -21.39 -8.00
CA GLY A 22 -13.82 -22.52 -7.90
C GLY A 22 -12.32 -22.20 -7.90
N LEU A 23 -11.90 -20.92 -7.96
CA LEU A 23 -10.51 -20.52 -7.74
C LEU A 23 -10.17 -20.56 -6.25
N VAL A 24 -9.12 -21.30 -5.92
CA VAL A 24 -8.52 -21.33 -4.58
C VAL A 24 -7.35 -20.36 -4.55
N GLU A 25 -7.42 -19.31 -3.74
CA GLU A 25 -6.30 -18.37 -3.53
C GLU A 25 -5.73 -17.74 -4.82
N ARG A 26 -6.54 -17.56 -5.86
CA ARG A 26 -6.13 -16.92 -7.13
C ARG A 26 -7.02 -15.75 -7.56
N ARG A 27 -7.98 -15.35 -6.73
CA ARG A 27 -8.94 -14.27 -7.05
C ARG A 27 -8.22 -12.97 -7.35
N GLN A 28 -7.24 -12.59 -6.53
CA GLN A 28 -6.50 -11.35 -6.74
C GLN A 28 -5.68 -11.34 -8.04
N VAL A 29 -5.02 -12.47 -8.35
CA VAL A 29 -4.27 -12.63 -9.60
C VAL A 29 -5.20 -12.50 -10.81
N LEU A 30 -6.37 -13.15 -10.76
CA LEU A 30 -7.38 -13.04 -11.81
C LEU A 30 -7.87 -11.59 -11.98
N ARG A 31 -8.27 -10.92 -10.89
CA ARG A 31 -8.74 -9.52 -10.90
C ARG A 31 -7.70 -8.59 -11.51
N ALA A 32 -6.46 -8.67 -11.03
CA ALA A 32 -5.36 -7.84 -11.49
C ALA A 32 -5.05 -8.09 -12.98
N SER A 33 -4.97 -9.35 -13.42
CA SER A 33 -4.77 -9.67 -14.84
C SER A 33 -5.95 -9.26 -15.73
N LEU A 34 -7.19 -9.35 -15.26
CA LEU A 34 -8.36 -8.86 -16.00
C LEU A 34 -8.29 -7.33 -16.13
N LEU A 35 -7.98 -6.60 -15.05
CA LEU A 35 -7.79 -5.16 -15.10
C LEU A 35 -6.67 -4.76 -16.09
N ALA A 36 -5.57 -5.50 -16.10
CA ALA A 36 -4.50 -5.31 -17.08
C ALA A 36 -5.05 -5.44 -18.51
N ALA A 37 -5.84 -6.49 -18.77
CA ALA A 37 -6.45 -6.69 -20.09
C ALA A 37 -7.44 -5.58 -20.47
N LEU A 38 -8.23 -5.06 -19.50
CA LEU A 38 -9.11 -3.91 -19.72
C LEU A 38 -8.34 -2.63 -20.04
N ALA A 39 -7.15 -2.46 -19.47
CA ALA A 39 -6.23 -1.36 -19.78
C ALA A 39 -5.42 -1.58 -21.07
N GLY A 40 -5.62 -2.70 -21.78
CA GLY A 40 -4.83 -3.05 -22.97
C GLY A 40 -3.38 -3.41 -22.64
N GLU A 41 -3.09 -3.75 -21.39
CA GLU A 41 -1.77 -4.07 -20.85
C GLU A 41 -1.61 -5.58 -20.63
N HIS A 42 -0.37 -6.01 -20.41
CA HIS A 42 0.01 -7.41 -20.26
C HIS A 42 0.36 -7.76 -18.82
N SER A 43 0.09 -8.99 -18.43
CA SER A 43 0.43 -9.51 -17.10
C SER A 43 1.38 -10.70 -17.19
N LEU A 44 2.33 -10.77 -16.26
CA LEU A 44 3.26 -11.87 -16.11
C LEU A 44 2.99 -12.61 -14.81
N LEU A 45 2.77 -13.92 -14.90
CA LEU A 45 2.57 -14.82 -13.77
C LEU A 45 3.89 -15.52 -13.42
N ILE A 46 4.39 -15.29 -12.21
CA ILE A 46 5.68 -15.82 -11.74
C ILE A 46 5.42 -16.85 -10.65
N GLY A 47 5.82 -18.09 -10.85
CA GLY A 47 5.64 -19.13 -9.83
C GLY A 47 5.88 -20.54 -10.35
N PRO A 48 5.93 -21.56 -9.48
CA PRO A 48 6.25 -22.93 -9.89
C PRO A 48 5.22 -23.52 -10.86
N PRO A 49 5.57 -24.57 -11.63
CA PRO A 49 4.63 -25.29 -12.47
C PRO A 49 3.51 -25.92 -11.63
N GLY A 50 2.34 -26.14 -12.24
CA GLY A 50 1.18 -26.73 -11.56
C GLY A 50 0.36 -25.77 -10.69
N THR A 51 0.63 -24.46 -10.75
CA THR A 51 -0.08 -23.41 -9.97
C THR A 51 -1.33 -22.83 -10.66
N ALA A 52 -1.87 -23.54 -11.66
CA ALA A 52 -3.04 -23.17 -12.46
C ALA A 52 -2.92 -21.86 -13.28
N LYS A 53 -1.70 -21.48 -13.70
CA LYS A 53 -1.42 -20.29 -14.53
C LYS A 53 -2.19 -20.27 -15.86
N SER A 54 -2.18 -21.39 -16.60
CA SER A 54 -2.94 -21.53 -17.85
C SER A 54 -4.46 -21.44 -17.64
N ALA A 55 -4.97 -21.98 -16.52
CA ALA A 55 -6.38 -21.90 -16.19
C ALA A 55 -6.84 -20.45 -15.93
N LEU A 56 -5.98 -19.60 -15.35
CA LEU A 56 -6.27 -18.17 -15.18
C LEU A 56 -6.38 -17.45 -16.53
N ALA A 57 -5.45 -17.71 -17.45
CA ALA A 57 -5.48 -17.10 -18.78
C ALA A 57 -6.73 -17.52 -19.59
N ARG A 58 -7.11 -18.80 -19.53
CA ARG A 58 -8.36 -19.30 -20.14
C ARG A 58 -9.59 -18.61 -19.56
N ARG A 59 -9.64 -18.36 -18.25
CA ARG A 59 -10.74 -17.64 -17.60
C ARG A 59 -10.80 -16.17 -18.03
N ILE A 60 -9.66 -15.48 -18.09
CA ILE A 60 -9.59 -14.09 -18.56
C ILE A 60 -10.10 -13.98 -19.99
N HIS A 61 -9.77 -14.94 -20.86
CA HIS A 61 -10.27 -14.96 -22.23
C HIS A 61 -11.80 -14.96 -22.30
N LEU A 62 -12.48 -15.71 -21.43
CA LEU A 62 -13.95 -15.81 -21.41
C LEU A 62 -14.66 -14.49 -21.06
N ALA A 63 -13.92 -13.49 -20.53
CA ALA A 63 -14.42 -12.15 -20.28
C ALA A 63 -14.83 -11.41 -21.56
N PHE A 64 -14.22 -11.76 -22.70
CA PHE A 64 -14.36 -11.03 -23.95
C PHE A 64 -15.22 -11.81 -24.95
N ARG A 65 -16.22 -11.13 -25.54
CA ARG A 65 -17.09 -11.71 -26.56
C ARG A 65 -16.32 -11.84 -27.88
N ASP A 66 -16.53 -12.96 -28.57
CA ASP A 66 -15.94 -13.25 -29.90
C ASP A 66 -14.41 -13.12 -29.95
N ALA A 67 -13.75 -13.21 -28.80
CA ALA A 67 -12.29 -13.18 -28.71
C ALA A 67 -11.70 -14.50 -29.20
N ARG A 68 -10.56 -14.44 -29.90
CA ARG A 68 -9.78 -15.64 -30.22
C ARG A 68 -8.74 -15.86 -29.12
N TYR A 69 -8.62 -17.12 -28.67
CA TYR A 69 -7.64 -17.52 -27.66
C TYR A 69 -6.49 -18.29 -28.30
N PHE A 70 -5.27 -17.92 -27.93
CA PHE A 70 -4.05 -18.62 -28.33
C PHE A 70 -3.27 -19.08 -27.09
N GLU A 71 -2.74 -20.29 -27.13
CA GLU A 71 -1.95 -20.86 -26.04
C GLU A 71 -0.74 -21.60 -26.58
N ARG A 72 0.45 -21.31 -26.03
CA ARG A 72 1.69 -22.01 -26.40
C ARG A 72 2.68 -22.05 -25.24
N LEU A 73 3.35 -23.18 -25.09
CA LEU A 73 4.53 -23.34 -24.24
C LEU A 73 5.78 -23.06 -25.06
N LEU A 74 6.64 -22.15 -24.58
CA LEU A 74 7.90 -21.84 -25.25
C LEU A 74 9.04 -22.71 -24.70
N THR A 75 9.89 -23.13 -25.63
CA THR A 75 11.12 -23.85 -25.36
C THR A 75 12.23 -23.25 -26.21
N ARG A 76 13.49 -23.59 -25.89
CA ARG A 76 14.64 -23.18 -26.72
C ARG A 76 14.59 -23.69 -28.16
N PHE A 77 13.75 -24.69 -28.43
CA PHE A 77 13.56 -25.30 -29.75
C PHE A 77 12.30 -24.83 -30.46
N THR A 78 11.49 -23.98 -29.81
CA THR A 78 10.26 -23.48 -30.41
C THR A 78 10.61 -22.64 -31.64
N VAL A 79 9.93 -22.94 -32.75
CA VAL A 79 10.15 -22.25 -34.03
C VAL A 79 9.12 -21.14 -34.24
N PRO A 80 9.45 -20.07 -34.99
CA PRO A 80 8.51 -18.97 -35.25
C PRO A 80 7.16 -19.41 -35.84
N GLU A 81 7.15 -20.49 -36.63
CA GLU A 81 5.95 -21.06 -37.26
C GLU A 81 4.91 -21.52 -36.23
N GLU A 82 5.35 -21.92 -35.04
CA GLU A 82 4.46 -22.36 -33.96
C GLU A 82 3.68 -21.20 -33.31
N LEU A 83 4.20 -19.97 -33.40
CA LEU A 83 3.61 -18.77 -32.80
C LEU A 83 2.92 -17.89 -33.83
N PHE A 84 3.54 -17.71 -34.99
CA PHE A 84 3.12 -16.75 -36.01
C PHE A 84 2.51 -17.42 -37.23
N GLY A 85 2.48 -18.75 -37.26
CA GLY A 85 1.94 -19.54 -38.35
C GLY A 85 2.97 -19.91 -39.43
N PRO A 86 2.70 -20.98 -40.20
CA PRO A 86 3.61 -21.47 -41.23
C PRO A 86 3.73 -20.46 -42.39
N LEU A 87 4.86 -20.51 -43.09
CA LEU A 87 5.03 -19.77 -44.34
C LEU A 87 4.05 -20.31 -45.40
N SER A 88 3.48 -19.40 -46.18
CA SER A 88 2.64 -19.72 -47.33
C SER A 88 3.51 -20.24 -48.46
N ILE A 89 3.35 -21.52 -48.81
CA ILE A 89 4.08 -22.14 -49.93
C ILE A 89 3.77 -21.39 -51.23
N ARG A 90 2.51 -21.00 -51.44
CA ARG A 90 2.08 -20.22 -52.62
C ARG A 90 2.74 -18.83 -52.67
N ALA A 91 2.86 -18.16 -51.53
CA ALA A 91 3.52 -16.86 -51.49
C ALA A 91 5.02 -17.02 -51.73
N LEU A 92 5.63 -18.08 -51.20
CA LEU A 92 7.04 -18.39 -51.40
C LEU A 92 7.37 -18.73 -52.86
N GLU A 93 6.48 -19.45 -53.56
CA GLU A 93 6.56 -19.68 -55.02
C GLU A 93 6.54 -18.38 -55.82
N GLU A 94 6.01 -17.30 -55.25
CA GLU A 94 5.95 -15.95 -55.81
C GLU A 94 6.99 -15.00 -55.18
N ASP A 95 8.07 -15.53 -54.58
CA ASP A 95 9.15 -14.80 -53.90
C ASP A 95 8.70 -13.89 -52.73
N ARG A 96 7.55 -14.18 -52.11
CA ARG A 96 7.00 -13.44 -50.96
C ARG A 96 7.07 -14.26 -49.67
N TYR A 97 7.71 -13.70 -48.66
CA TYR A 97 7.87 -14.30 -47.32
C TYR A 97 6.66 -14.04 -46.41
N GLU A 98 5.47 -14.50 -46.81
CA GLU A 98 4.22 -14.31 -46.05
C GLU A 98 3.84 -15.56 -45.23
N ARG A 99 3.28 -15.34 -44.04
CA ARG A 99 2.79 -16.38 -43.11
C ARG A 99 1.27 -16.46 -43.08
N HIS A 100 0.77 -17.68 -42.86
CA HIS A 100 -0.63 -17.95 -42.55
C HIS A 100 -0.91 -17.75 -41.06
N VAL A 101 -1.38 -16.56 -40.71
CA VAL A 101 -1.55 -16.14 -39.31
C VAL A 101 -2.87 -16.58 -38.66
N ALA A 102 -3.81 -17.16 -39.42
CA ALA A 102 -5.13 -17.54 -38.91
C ALA A 102 -5.03 -18.62 -37.82
N GLY A 103 -5.59 -18.38 -36.65
CA GLY A 103 -5.50 -19.29 -35.49
C GLY A 103 -4.17 -19.22 -34.72
N PHE A 104 -3.27 -18.30 -35.09
CA PHE A 104 -1.99 -18.07 -34.42
C PHE A 104 -2.00 -16.74 -33.64
N LEU A 105 -0.90 -16.42 -32.97
CA LEU A 105 -0.79 -15.24 -32.11
C LEU A 105 -1.20 -13.91 -32.79
N PRO A 106 -0.83 -13.62 -34.06
CA PRO A 106 -1.21 -12.35 -34.70
C PRO A 106 -2.72 -12.17 -34.92
N ASP A 107 -3.50 -13.25 -34.82
CA ASP A 107 -4.96 -13.29 -34.99
C ASP A 107 -5.71 -13.46 -33.65
N ALA A 108 -4.97 -13.62 -32.55
CA ALA A 108 -5.54 -13.82 -31.21
C ALA A 108 -5.88 -12.50 -30.52
N ALA A 109 -7.00 -12.48 -29.78
CA ALA A 109 -7.37 -11.37 -28.91
C ALA A 109 -6.79 -11.53 -27.50
N VAL A 110 -6.72 -12.76 -27.00
CA VAL A 110 -6.05 -13.08 -25.73
C VAL A 110 -5.09 -14.22 -25.95
N ALA A 111 -3.86 -14.09 -25.46
CA ALA A 111 -2.85 -15.14 -25.58
C ALA A 111 -2.26 -15.54 -24.23
N PHE A 112 -2.04 -16.84 -24.03
CA PHE A 112 -1.24 -17.39 -22.95
C PHE A 112 0.08 -17.91 -23.50
N ILE A 113 1.18 -17.43 -22.94
CA ILE A 113 2.53 -17.85 -23.34
C ILE A 113 3.24 -18.36 -22.09
N ASP A 114 3.41 -19.68 -22.00
CA ASP A 114 4.12 -20.32 -20.90
C ASP A 114 5.62 -20.39 -21.17
N GLU A 115 6.42 -20.27 -20.12
CA GLU A 115 7.89 -20.19 -20.19
C GLU A 115 8.39 -19.13 -21.17
N VAL A 116 7.78 -17.95 -21.11
CA VAL A 116 7.92 -16.91 -22.13
C VAL A 116 9.37 -16.44 -22.37
N PHE A 117 10.25 -16.58 -21.37
CA PHE A 117 11.68 -16.22 -21.49
C PHE A 117 12.58 -17.32 -22.09
N LYS A 118 12.05 -18.53 -22.34
CA LYS A 118 12.84 -19.64 -22.91
C LYS A 118 12.91 -19.65 -24.44
N ALA A 119 12.27 -18.69 -25.10
CA ALA A 119 12.28 -18.58 -26.55
C ALA A 119 13.60 -18.04 -27.11
N ASN A 120 13.84 -18.31 -28.39
CA ASN A 120 14.98 -17.74 -29.11
C ASN A 120 14.81 -16.22 -29.35
N SER A 121 15.91 -15.54 -29.65
CA SER A 121 15.95 -14.08 -29.85
C SER A 121 15.04 -13.59 -30.98
N ALA A 122 14.87 -14.38 -32.05
CA ALA A 122 13.99 -14.02 -33.16
C ALA A 122 12.52 -13.95 -32.73
N ILE A 123 12.07 -14.93 -31.93
CA ILE A 123 10.72 -14.95 -31.35
C ILE A 123 10.55 -13.79 -30.38
N LEU A 124 11.51 -13.56 -29.48
CA LEU A 124 11.42 -12.48 -28.49
C LEU A 124 11.31 -11.11 -29.19
N ASN A 125 12.10 -10.85 -30.23
CA ASN A 125 12.03 -9.59 -30.99
C ASN A 125 10.69 -9.40 -31.71
N ALA A 126 10.17 -10.44 -32.35
CA ALA A 126 8.85 -10.38 -32.98
C ALA A 126 7.73 -10.16 -31.95
N LEU A 127 7.83 -10.80 -30.78
CA LEU A 127 6.92 -10.56 -29.66
C LEU A 127 7.05 -9.12 -29.12
N LEU A 128 8.24 -8.54 -29.04
CA LEU A 128 8.41 -7.14 -28.60
C LEU A 128 7.62 -6.17 -29.47
N THR A 129 7.66 -6.32 -30.80
CA THR A 129 6.89 -5.49 -31.74
C THR A 129 5.39 -5.71 -31.56
N LEU A 130 4.95 -6.97 -31.54
CA LEU A 130 3.53 -7.34 -31.41
C LEU A 130 2.92 -6.87 -30.08
N LEU A 131 3.65 -7.04 -28.97
CA LEU A 131 3.23 -6.59 -27.64
C LEU A 131 3.25 -5.07 -27.46
N ASN A 132 3.97 -4.33 -28.31
CA ASN A 132 4.10 -2.88 -28.18
C ASN A 132 3.16 -2.13 -29.13
N GLU A 133 3.25 -2.47 -30.41
CA GLU A 133 2.59 -1.75 -31.50
C GLU A 133 1.24 -2.37 -31.86
N ARG A 134 0.95 -3.58 -31.35
CA ARG A 134 -0.19 -4.40 -31.79
C ARG A 134 -0.14 -4.67 -33.29
N GLU A 135 1.08 -4.79 -33.81
CA GLU A 135 1.36 -5.02 -35.22
C GLU A 135 2.38 -6.15 -35.38
N PHE A 136 2.25 -6.90 -36.48
CA PHE A 136 3.12 -8.00 -36.84
C PHE A 136 3.64 -7.81 -38.26
N ASP A 137 4.95 -7.83 -38.42
CA ASP A 137 5.60 -7.75 -39.73
C ASP A 137 5.47 -9.12 -40.43
N ASN A 138 4.70 -9.15 -41.53
CA ASN A 138 4.43 -10.35 -42.31
C ASN A 138 4.92 -10.17 -43.75
N GLY A 139 6.15 -10.62 -44.01
CA GLY A 139 6.83 -10.38 -45.28
C GLY A 139 7.12 -8.88 -45.47
N ALA A 140 6.66 -8.31 -46.57
CA ALA A 140 6.81 -6.88 -46.87
C ALA A 140 5.69 -6.00 -46.26
N GLY A 141 4.64 -6.61 -45.72
CA GLY A 141 3.50 -5.91 -45.15
C GLY A 141 3.48 -5.96 -43.62
N ARG A 142 2.74 -5.03 -43.03
CA ARG A 142 2.47 -5.01 -41.59
C ARG A 142 1.00 -5.28 -41.32
N LEU A 143 0.72 -6.23 -40.44
CA LEU A 143 -0.62 -6.65 -40.05
C LEU A 143 -0.97 -6.11 -38.67
N ARG A 144 -2.14 -5.50 -38.52
CA ARG A 144 -2.66 -5.09 -37.21
C ARG A 144 -3.28 -6.29 -36.50
N CYS A 145 -2.85 -6.56 -35.27
CA CYS A 145 -3.31 -7.66 -34.44
C CYS A 145 -4.49 -7.22 -33.56
N PRO A 146 -5.55 -8.04 -33.37
CA PRO A 146 -6.68 -7.74 -32.49
C PRO A 146 -6.36 -7.96 -31.01
N LEU A 147 -5.08 -8.01 -30.65
CA LEU A 147 -4.60 -8.39 -29.33
C LEU A 147 -5.07 -7.40 -28.25
N ILE A 148 -5.83 -7.90 -27.29
CA ILE A 148 -6.23 -7.19 -26.08
C ILE A 148 -5.14 -7.35 -25.02
N SER A 149 -4.73 -8.59 -24.72
CA SER A 149 -3.74 -8.85 -23.70
C SER A 149 -3.03 -10.20 -23.87
N VAL A 150 -1.82 -10.26 -23.32
CA VAL A 150 -1.01 -11.47 -23.18
C VAL A 150 -0.81 -11.72 -21.70
N VAL A 151 -1.08 -12.96 -21.31
CA VAL A 151 -0.74 -13.51 -20.01
C VAL A 151 0.52 -14.36 -20.20
N GLY A 152 1.67 -13.82 -19.81
CA GLY A 152 2.92 -14.57 -19.79
C GLY A 152 3.01 -15.39 -18.52
N ALA A 153 3.70 -16.54 -18.57
CA ALA A 153 4.08 -17.28 -17.38
C ALA A 153 5.57 -17.63 -17.39
N THR A 154 6.18 -17.58 -16.22
CA THR A 154 7.57 -18.01 -15.97
C THR A 154 7.67 -18.64 -14.59
N ASN A 155 8.71 -19.44 -14.36
CA ASN A 155 9.01 -19.97 -13.04
C ASN A 155 9.93 -19.05 -12.23
N GLN A 156 10.75 -18.26 -12.90
CA GLN A 156 11.75 -17.38 -12.29
C GLN A 156 11.76 -16.02 -13.00
N VAL A 157 12.22 -14.99 -12.28
CA VAL A 157 12.51 -13.67 -12.85
C VAL A 157 13.72 -13.83 -13.78
N PRO A 158 13.68 -13.29 -15.01
CA PRO A 158 14.83 -13.38 -15.92
C PRO A 158 16.03 -12.55 -15.44
N GLU A 159 17.24 -13.04 -15.70
CA GLU A 159 18.51 -12.37 -15.34
C GLU A 159 19.25 -11.78 -16.56
N ASP A 160 18.88 -12.15 -17.79
CA ASP A 160 19.55 -11.70 -19.02
C ASP A 160 18.98 -10.36 -19.55
N GLU A 161 19.82 -9.46 -20.06
CA GLU A 161 19.41 -8.12 -20.55
C GLU A 161 18.28 -8.14 -21.60
N VAL A 162 18.32 -9.09 -22.54
CA VAL A 162 17.27 -9.24 -23.58
C VAL A 162 15.92 -9.60 -22.92
N ALA A 163 15.98 -10.45 -21.90
CA ALA A 163 14.82 -10.86 -21.15
C ALA A 163 14.34 -9.76 -20.21
N GLU A 164 15.19 -8.87 -19.70
CA GLU A 164 14.79 -7.66 -18.96
C GLU A 164 13.97 -6.69 -19.82
N ALA A 165 14.42 -6.41 -21.05
CA ALA A 165 13.69 -5.54 -21.98
C ALA A 165 12.30 -6.10 -22.33
N PHE A 166 12.19 -7.44 -22.42
CA PHE A 166 10.94 -8.16 -22.60
C PHE A 166 10.08 -8.17 -21.32
N PHE A 167 10.70 -8.35 -20.17
CA PHE A 167 10.09 -8.31 -18.85
C PHE A 167 9.48 -6.93 -18.55
N ASP A 168 10.05 -5.85 -19.09
CA ASP A 168 9.46 -4.52 -18.98
C ASP A 168 8.14 -4.36 -19.78
N ARG A 169 7.85 -5.25 -20.74
CA ARG A 169 6.60 -5.21 -21.52
C ARG A 169 5.38 -5.70 -20.76
N PHE A 170 5.58 -6.45 -19.67
CA PHE A 170 4.51 -6.80 -18.75
C PHE A 170 4.41 -5.73 -17.67
N LEU A 171 3.29 -5.02 -17.65
CA LEU A 171 3.04 -4.00 -16.64
C LEU A 171 2.88 -4.68 -15.28
N LEU A 172 1.93 -5.62 -15.18
CA LEU A 172 1.66 -6.34 -13.94
C LEU A 172 2.53 -7.58 -13.83
N ARG A 173 3.20 -7.72 -12.69
CA ARG A 173 4.00 -8.88 -12.31
C ARG A 173 3.37 -9.49 -11.06
N LEU A 174 2.83 -10.68 -11.21
CA LEU A 174 1.99 -11.33 -10.20
C LEU A 174 2.61 -12.66 -9.80
N THR A 175 2.99 -12.75 -8.52
CA THR A 175 3.51 -13.99 -7.95
C THR A 175 2.37 -14.96 -7.69
N VAL A 176 2.53 -16.21 -8.11
CA VAL A 176 1.56 -17.29 -7.92
C VAL A 176 2.22 -18.40 -7.11
N ALA A 177 2.04 -18.37 -5.79
CA ALA A 177 2.58 -19.36 -4.87
C ALA A 177 1.71 -20.64 -4.85
N PRO A 178 2.23 -21.80 -4.41
CA PRO A 178 1.41 -22.96 -4.06
C PRO A 178 0.30 -22.58 -3.07
N VAL A 179 -0.82 -23.32 -3.09
CA VAL A 179 -1.93 -23.05 -2.16
C VAL A 179 -1.51 -23.30 -0.72
N SER A 180 -2.11 -22.57 0.22
CA SER A 180 -1.92 -22.80 1.65
C SER A 180 -2.44 -24.19 2.07
N ALA A 181 -2.16 -24.59 3.32
CA ALA A 181 -2.70 -25.85 3.86
C ALA A 181 -4.24 -25.87 3.86
N GLU A 182 -4.90 -24.73 4.10
CA GLU A 182 -6.36 -24.60 4.02
C GLU A 182 -6.83 -24.68 2.56
N GLY A 183 -6.19 -23.93 1.66
CA GLY A 183 -6.47 -23.98 0.23
C GLY A 183 -6.28 -25.37 -0.38
N PHE A 184 -5.32 -26.16 0.14
CA PHE A 184 -5.13 -27.54 -0.27
C PHE A 184 -6.36 -28.41 0.02
N ARG A 185 -7.02 -28.23 1.18
CA ARG A 185 -8.26 -28.94 1.52
C ARG A 185 -9.39 -28.60 0.54
N TRP A 186 -9.54 -27.32 0.20
CA TRP A 186 -10.52 -26.87 -0.81
C TRP A 186 -10.22 -27.44 -2.20
N LEU A 187 -8.93 -27.57 -2.56
CA LEU A 187 -8.52 -28.15 -3.83
C LEU A 187 -8.88 -29.65 -3.91
N LEU A 188 -8.78 -30.37 -2.79
CA LEU A 188 -9.18 -31.77 -2.65
C LEU A 188 -10.71 -31.98 -2.54
N GLY A 189 -11.49 -30.90 -2.54
CA GLY A 189 -12.96 -30.96 -2.61
C GLY A 189 -13.67 -30.89 -1.25
N GLU A 190 -12.96 -30.67 -0.16
CA GLU A 190 -13.56 -30.36 1.14
C GLU A 190 -14.07 -28.91 1.11
N ASP A 191 -15.38 -28.69 1.29
CA ASP A 191 -16.02 -27.37 1.38
C ASP A 191 -15.61 -26.34 0.30
N ARG A 192 -15.39 -26.82 -0.93
CA ARG A 192 -14.98 -25.94 -2.04
C ARG A 192 -16.07 -24.92 -2.38
N PRO A 193 -15.78 -23.60 -2.36
CA PRO A 193 -16.74 -22.62 -2.83
C PRO A 193 -16.85 -22.63 -4.37
N GLY A 194 -17.89 -23.29 -4.87
CA GLY A 194 -18.26 -23.32 -6.29
C GLY A 194 -17.75 -24.53 -7.08
N SER A 195 -18.28 -24.71 -8.30
CA SER A 195 -17.90 -25.82 -9.19
C SER A 195 -16.49 -25.64 -9.76
N PRO A 196 -15.73 -26.73 -9.94
CA PRO A 196 -14.44 -26.68 -10.65
C PRO A 196 -14.58 -26.39 -12.15
N GLU A 197 -15.74 -26.69 -12.74
CA GLU A 197 -16.03 -26.37 -14.13
C GLU A 197 -16.14 -24.86 -14.33
N VAL A 198 -15.39 -24.37 -15.33
CA VAL A 198 -15.45 -22.99 -15.77
C VAL A 198 -16.69 -22.85 -16.65
N LEU A 199 -17.78 -22.36 -16.07
CA LEU A 199 -18.96 -21.97 -16.84
C LEU A 199 -18.62 -20.73 -17.66
N ALA A 200 -18.92 -20.76 -18.96
CA ALA A 200 -18.83 -19.57 -19.79
C ALA A 200 -19.75 -18.49 -19.20
N PRO A 201 -19.27 -17.25 -18.98
CA PRO A 201 -20.12 -16.18 -18.52
C PRO A 201 -21.31 -15.99 -19.48
N PRO A 202 -22.51 -15.72 -18.97
CA PRO A 202 -23.64 -15.35 -19.81
C PRO A 202 -23.24 -14.24 -20.80
N SER A 203 -23.71 -14.33 -22.04
CA SER A 203 -23.32 -13.41 -23.12
C SER A 203 -23.58 -11.93 -22.79
N GLY A 204 -24.53 -11.64 -21.90
CA GLY A 204 -24.82 -10.29 -21.40
C GLY A 204 -23.75 -9.71 -20.46
N LEU A 205 -22.92 -10.55 -19.83
CA LEU A 205 -21.81 -10.11 -18.96
C LEU A 205 -20.51 -9.94 -19.73
N GLN A 206 -20.31 -10.68 -20.82
CA GLN A 206 -19.11 -10.57 -21.65
C GLN A 206 -18.95 -9.17 -22.26
N LEU A 207 -17.70 -8.75 -22.42
CA LEU A 207 -17.32 -7.45 -22.93
C LEU A 207 -17.05 -7.50 -24.44
N ASP A 208 -17.65 -6.60 -25.20
CA ASP A 208 -17.37 -6.42 -26.62
C ASP A 208 -16.44 -5.22 -26.88
N GLU A 209 -16.11 -4.98 -28.17
CA GLU A 209 -15.27 -3.84 -28.56
C GLU A 209 -15.89 -2.49 -28.15
N ALA A 210 -17.23 -2.36 -28.22
CA ALA A 210 -17.89 -1.12 -27.84
C ALA A 210 -17.77 -0.84 -26.34
N ASP A 211 -17.89 -1.88 -25.50
CA ASP A 211 -17.67 -1.77 -24.06
C ASP A 211 -16.22 -1.33 -23.75
N ARG A 212 -15.23 -1.90 -24.45
CA ARG A 212 -13.82 -1.52 -24.30
C ARG A 212 -13.53 -0.10 -24.77
N ALA A 213 -14.08 0.31 -25.92
CA ALA A 213 -13.92 1.66 -26.43
C ALA A 213 -14.54 2.71 -25.49
N ALA A 214 -15.72 2.42 -24.93
CA ALA A 214 -16.36 3.27 -23.93
C ALA A 214 -15.52 3.39 -22.65
N LEU A 215 -14.97 2.27 -22.15
CA LEU A 215 -14.07 2.27 -21.00
C LEU A 215 -12.79 3.08 -21.28
N ALA A 216 -12.19 2.93 -22.46
CA ALA A 216 -11.01 3.71 -22.84
C ALA A 216 -11.28 5.22 -22.86
N GLN A 217 -12.44 5.64 -23.38
CA GLN A 217 -12.87 7.04 -23.34
C GLN A 217 -13.09 7.54 -21.91
N ALA A 218 -13.77 6.76 -21.07
CA ALA A 218 -14.00 7.10 -19.66
C ALA A 218 -12.67 7.20 -18.89
N ALA A 219 -11.73 6.29 -19.13
CA ALA A 219 -10.39 6.32 -18.53
C ALA A 219 -9.57 7.52 -19.01
N ALA A 220 -9.71 7.95 -20.27
CA ALA A 220 -9.05 9.17 -20.76
C ALA A 220 -9.59 10.44 -20.08
N ALA A 221 -10.89 10.47 -19.74
CA ALA A 221 -11.52 11.56 -19.01
C ALA A 221 -11.32 11.49 -17.48
N CYS A 222 -10.90 10.34 -16.94
CA CYS A 222 -10.69 10.15 -15.52
C CYS A 222 -9.51 10.99 -15.00
N ALA A 223 -9.77 11.80 -13.98
CA ALA A 223 -8.75 12.62 -13.34
C ALA A 223 -7.79 11.79 -12.48
N LEU A 224 -6.52 12.21 -12.44
CA LEU A 224 -5.56 11.80 -11.41
C LEU A 224 -5.34 13.01 -10.50
N PRO A 225 -5.91 13.03 -9.28
CA PRO A 225 -5.73 14.13 -8.36
C PRO A 225 -4.25 14.38 -8.02
N ALA A 226 -3.91 15.61 -7.66
CA ALA A 226 -2.54 16.00 -7.27
C ALA A 226 -1.99 15.09 -6.16
N ALA A 227 -2.81 14.76 -5.14
CA ALA A 227 -2.41 13.84 -4.08
C ALA A 227 -1.91 12.48 -4.61
N VAL A 228 -2.57 11.90 -5.63
CA VAL A 228 -2.14 10.64 -6.24
C VAL A 228 -0.80 10.81 -6.98
N LEU A 229 -0.64 11.92 -7.70
CA LEU A 229 0.60 12.22 -8.42
C LEU A 229 1.79 12.46 -7.47
N ASP A 230 1.56 13.20 -6.38
CA ASP A 230 2.56 13.47 -5.36
C ASP A 230 3.03 12.16 -4.71
N ARG A 231 2.10 11.26 -4.37
CA ARG A 231 2.43 9.92 -3.83
C ARG A 231 3.19 9.05 -4.82
N LEU A 232 2.87 9.10 -6.11
CA LEU A 232 3.67 8.41 -7.14
C LEU A 232 5.08 9.01 -7.25
N GLY A 233 5.22 10.32 -7.11
CA GLY A 233 6.52 11.00 -7.06
C GLY A 233 7.36 10.60 -5.85
N GLU A 234 6.77 10.54 -4.67
CA GLU A 234 7.39 10.03 -3.44
C GLU A 234 7.83 8.57 -3.60
N LEU A 235 6.96 7.71 -4.16
CA LEU A 235 7.28 6.30 -4.40
C LEU A 235 8.45 6.16 -5.38
N ARG A 236 8.48 6.97 -6.45
CA ARG A 236 9.59 7.00 -7.41
C ARG A 236 10.90 7.37 -6.73
N ALA A 237 10.91 8.41 -5.90
CA ALA A 237 12.10 8.83 -5.17
C ALA A 237 12.55 7.77 -4.16
N TRP A 238 11.61 7.12 -3.47
CA TRP A 238 11.90 6.06 -2.51
C TRP A 238 12.50 4.81 -3.16
N LEU A 239 11.97 4.39 -4.32
CA LEU A 239 12.54 3.27 -5.10
C LEU A 239 13.94 3.60 -5.63
N ALA A 240 14.13 4.82 -6.15
CA ALA A 240 15.44 5.27 -6.62
C ALA A 240 16.50 5.27 -5.50
N GLY A 241 16.14 5.71 -4.29
CA GLY A 241 17.01 5.66 -3.12
C GLY A 241 17.42 4.24 -2.69
N ARG A 242 16.71 3.21 -3.16
CA ARG A 242 17.01 1.78 -2.92
C ARG A 242 17.69 1.09 -4.10
N GLY A 243 18.02 1.84 -5.16
CA GLY A 243 18.61 1.28 -6.38
C GLY A 243 17.63 0.47 -7.24
N VAL A 244 16.31 0.59 -7.00
CA VAL A 244 15.30 -0.08 -7.83
C VAL A 244 14.94 0.83 -9.00
N TYR A 245 15.33 0.44 -10.20
CA TYR A 245 15.01 1.19 -11.42
C TYR A 245 13.61 0.87 -11.95
N VAL A 246 12.84 1.93 -12.25
CA VAL A 246 11.51 1.85 -12.86
C VAL A 246 11.46 2.84 -14.02
N SER A 247 11.19 2.37 -15.23
CA SER A 247 11.18 3.19 -16.43
C SER A 247 10.05 4.23 -16.41
N ASP A 248 10.26 5.40 -17.03
CA ASP A 248 9.22 6.44 -17.16
C ASP A 248 7.96 5.90 -17.86
N ARG A 249 8.15 4.99 -18.82
CA ARG A 249 7.06 4.27 -19.49
C ARG A 249 6.16 3.53 -18.51
N ARG A 250 6.75 2.84 -17.53
CA ARG A 250 6.02 2.05 -16.53
C ARG A 250 5.18 2.96 -15.62
N TRP A 251 5.69 4.14 -15.27
CA TRP A 251 4.92 5.15 -14.54
C TRP A 251 3.71 5.65 -15.33
N VAL A 252 3.88 5.96 -16.62
CA VAL A 252 2.77 6.38 -17.50
C VAL A 252 1.72 5.28 -17.60
N LYS A 253 2.14 4.03 -17.77
CA LYS A 253 1.23 2.87 -17.82
C LYS A 253 0.52 2.60 -16.51
N LEU A 254 1.20 2.74 -15.38
CA LEU A 254 0.58 2.66 -14.05
C LEU A 254 -0.49 3.76 -13.89
N ALA A 255 -0.17 5.01 -14.25
CA ALA A 255 -1.14 6.10 -14.23
C ALA A 255 -2.37 5.81 -15.11
N HIS A 256 -2.18 5.20 -16.28
CA HIS A 256 -3.28 4.73 -17.13
C HIS A 256 -4.10 3.62 -16.46
N LEU A 257 -3.44 2.62 -15.85
CA LEU A 257 -4.09 1.52 -15.12
C LEU A 257 -4.98 2.04 -13.99
N LEU A 258 -4.51 3.03 -13.22
CA LEU A 258 -5.28 3.67 -12.15
C LEU A 258 -6.54 4.36 -12.68
N ARG A 259 -6.44 5.04 -13.84
CA ARG A 259 -7.59 5.65 -14.51
C ARG A 259 -8.59 4.60 -14.99
N VAL A 260 -8.12 3.48 -15.54
CA VAL A 260 -8.98 2.38 -15.98
C VAL A 260 -9.68 1.73 -14.78
N ALA A 261 -8.97 1.51 -13.67
CA ALA A 261 -9.55 0.99 -12.43
C ALA A 261 -10.70 1.89 -11.96
N ALA A 262 -10.46 3.19 -11.85
CA ALA A 262 -11.46 4.17 -11.45
C ALA A 262 -12.66 4.25 -12.42
N ALA A 263 -12.38 4.37 -13.73
CA ALA A 263 -13.41 4.47 -14.74
C ALA A 263 -14.28 3.21 -14.85
N SER A 264 -13.70 2.02 -14.70
CA SER A 264 -14.44 0.74 -14.72
C SER A 264 -15.40 0.60 -13.54
N GLU A 265 -15.14 1.30 -12.43
CA GLU A 265 -16.01 1.41 -11.26
C GLU A 265 -16.97 2.60 -11.35
N GLY A 266 -16.96 3.37 -12.45
CA GLY A 266 -17.81 4.54 -12.65
C GLY A 266 -17.32 5.79 -11.92
N ARG A 267 -16.09 5.81 -11.41
CA ARG A 267 -15.50 6.97 -10.74
C ARG A 267 -14.87 7.92 -11.76
N ALA A 268 -15.08 9.23 -11.57
CA ALA A 268 -14.51 10.27 -12.42
C ALA A 268 -13.05 10.62 -12.06
N ALA A 269 -12.56 10.15 -10.90
CA ALA A 269 -11.20 10.37 -10.45
C ALA A 269 -10.66 9.13 -9.72
N ALA A 270 -9.35 8.90 -9.84
CA ALA A 270 -8.65 7.91 -9.03
C ALA A 270 -8.55 8.38 -7.56
N SER A 271 -8.64 7.44 -6.65
CA SER A 271 -8.43 7.62 -5.21
C SER A 271 -6.97 7.29 -4.85
N GLU A 272 -6.48 7.83 -3.75
CA GLU A 272 -5.19 7.42 -3.18
C GLU A 272 -5.14 5.91 -2.90
N TRP A 273 -6.27 5.31 -2.52
CA TRP A 273 -6.37 3.88 -2.26
C TRP A 273 -6.17 3.00 -3.51
N ASP A 274 -6.39 3.53 -4.72
CA ASP A 274 -6.10 2.82 -5.97
C ASP A 274 -4.58 2.54 -6.14
N LEU A 275 -3.72 3.28 -5.43
CA LEU A 275 -2.28 3.02 -5.39
C LEU A 275 -1.93 1.64 -4.82
N GLY A 276 -2.87 0.93 -4.20
CA GLY A 276 -2.71 -0.50 -3.87
C GLY A 276 -2.39 -1.40 -5.08
N LEU A 277 -2.60 -0.93 -6.32
CA LEU A 277 -2.18 -1.61 -7.55
C LEU A 277 -0.71 -1.34 -7.93
N ALA A 278 -0.08 -0.30 -7.39
CA ALA A 278 1.30 0.06 -7.71
C ALA A 278 2.34 -1.04 -7.39
N PRO A 279 2.26 -1.80 -6.26
CA PRO A 279 3.24 -2.83 -5.92
C PRO A 279 3.47 -3.84 -7.04
N CYS A 280 2.41 -4.37 -7.67
CA CYS A 280 2.52 -5.34 -8.75
C CYS A 280 2.98 -4.72 -10.08
N CYS A 281 2.97 -3.40 -10.19
CA CYS A 281 3.40 -2.68 -11.39
C CYS A 281 4.86 -2.23 -11.32
N VAL A 282 5.38 -1.90 -10.13
CA VAL A 282 6.73 -1.31 -9.99
C VAL A 282 7.78 -2.34 -9.55
N ALA A 283 7.37 -3.38 -8.81
CA ALA A 283 8.30 -4.39 -8.31
C ALA A 283 8.67 -5.39 -9.40
N ALA A 284 9.93 -5.85 -9.40
CA ALA A 284 10.38 -6.96 -10.23
C ALA A 284 10.18 -8.32 -9.54
N ASP A 285 10.28 -8.34 -8.21
CA ASP A 285 10.24 -9.53 -7.38
C ASP A 285 9.28 -9.35 -6.19
N GLU A 286 9.05 -10.47 -5.50
CA GLU A 286 8.14 -10.55 -4.37
C GLU A 286 8.60 -9.72 -3.15
N PRO A 287 9.88 -9.73 -2.72
CA PRO A 287 10.35 -8.89 -1.62
C PRO A 287 10.15 -7.40 -1.86
N THR A 288 10.47 -6.91 -3.07
CA THR A 288 10.26 -5.51 -3.45
C THR A 288 8.78 -5.16 -3.47
N ARG A 289 7.92 -6.08 -3.96
CA ARG A 289 6.48 -5.91 -3.97
C ARG A 289 5.92 -5.71 -2.56
N LEU A 290 6.34 -6.56 -1.61
CA LEU A 290 5.93 -6.44 -0.21
C LEU A 290 6.42 -5.12 0.40
N ALA A 291 7.69 -4.76 0.17
CA ALA A 291 8.25 -3.51 0.68
C ALA A 291 7.52 -2.26 0.16
N VAL A 292 7.08 -2.26 -1.10
CA VAL A 292 6.27 -1.17 -1.67
C VAL A 292 4.86 -1.15 -1.06
N ALA A 293 4.24 -2.31 -0.88
CA ALA A 293 2.92 -2.41 -0.26
C ALA A 293 2.93 -1.89 1.19
N ASP A 294 3.93 -2.29 1.98
CA ASP A 294 4.11 -1.81 3.36
C ASP A 294 4.40 -0.30 3.39
N TRP A 295 5.22 0.19 2.47
CA TRP A 295 5.53 1.62 2.36
C TRP A 295 4.27 2.46 2.06
N LEU A 296 3.40 1.98 1.16
CA LEU A 296 2.12 2.61 0.85
C LEU A 296 1.18 2.55 2.04
N ALA A 297 0.98 1.38 2.63
CA ALA A 297 0.08 1.20 3.78
C ALA A 297 0.47 2.07 4.99
N ALA A 298 1.78 2.34 5.17
CA ALA A 298 2.27 3.23 6.23
C ALA A 298 2.09 4.73 5.95
N ARG A 299 1.71 5.14 4.73
CA ARG A 299 1.63 6.55 4.29
C ARG A 299 0.25 6.99 3.84
N LEU A 300 -0.51 6.10 3.22
CA LEU A 300 -1.85 6.44 2.74
C LEU A 300 -2.77 6.71 3.93
N GLY A 301 -3.45 7.86 3.89
CA GLY A 301 -4.29 8.33 4.99
C GLY A 301 -3.53 8.83 6.23
N ILE A 302 -2.19 8.84 6.22
CA ILE A 302 -1.37 9.32 7.35
C ILE A 302 -0.60 10.58 6.92
N ARG A 303 -0.76 11.67 7.68
CA ARG A 303 0.02 12.89 7.45
C ARG A 303 1.37 12.79 8.16
N GLU A 304 2.46 12.85 7.39
CA GLU A 304 3.84 12.86 7.93
C GLU A 304 4.06 13.98 8.96
N VAL A 305 3.36 15.09 8.74
CA VAL A 305 3.35 16.28 9.59
C VAL A 305 2.94 15.99 11.03
N TRP A 306 2.03 15.03 11.23
CA TRP A 306 1.54 14.55 12.52
C TRP A 306 2.09 13.18 12.87
N SER A 307 3.33 12.90 12.45
CA SER A 307 3.98 11.64 12.77
C SER A 307 4.02 11.41 14.29
N PRO A 308 3.70 10.19 14.76
CA PRO A 308 3.68 9.87 16.18
C PRO A 308 4.95 10.28 16.96
N PRO A 309 6.18 10.13 16.42
CA PRO A 309 7.39 10.52 17.13
C PRO A 309 7.45 12.01 17.48
N ARG A 310 6.95 12.89 16.62
CA ARG A 310 6.98 14.34 16.85
C ARG A 310 6.05 14.72 18.01
N ILE A 311 4.87 14.13 18.03
CA ILE A 311 3.89 14.36 19.10
C ILE A 311 4.38 13.76 20.41
N THR A 312 5.01 12.58 20.37
CA THR A 312 5.65 11.97 21.54
C THR A 312 6.63 12.93 22.21
N ARG A 313 7.51 13.60 21.44
CA ARG A 313 8.45 14.59 21.99
C ARG A 313 7.77 15.77 22.67
N VAL A 314 6.65 16.25 22.10
CA VAL A 314 5.87 17.34 22.70
C VAL A 314 5.30 16.88 24.05
N VAL A 315 4.68 15.70 24.13
CA VAL A 315 4.14 15.17 25.38
C VAL A 315 5.26 14.93 26.42
N GLU A 316 6.40 14.38 25.99
CA GLU A 316 7.57 14.17 26.86
C GLU A 316 8.14 15.47 27.40
N ALA A 317 8.16 16.55 26.62
CA ALA A 317 8.59 17.87 27.08
C ALA A 317 7.68 18.40 28.21
N PHE A 318 6.36 18.23 28.09
CA PHE A 318 5.42 18.60 29.16
C PHE A 318 5.55 17.72 30.40
N GLU A 319 5.78 16.42 30.24
CA GLU A 319 6.01 15.49 31.36
C GLU A 319 7.32 15.83 32.10
N ALA A 320 8.40 16.12 31.38
CA ALA A 320 9.67 16.55 31.95
C ALA A 320 9.55 17.90 32.67
N GLN A 321 8.82 18.84 32.09
CA GLN A 321 8.53 20.12 32.73
C GLN A 321 7.72 19.92 34.02
N LEU A 322 6.70 19.05 34.00
CA LEU A 322 5.92 18.73 35.19
C LEU A 322 6.78 18.10 36.29
N ALA A 323 7.66 17.17 35.93
CA ALA A 323 8.57 16.53 36.89
C ALA A 323 9.49 17.58 37.54
N THR A 324 10.07 18.46 36.72
CA THR A 324 10.92 19.57 37.19
C THR A 324 10.15 20.50 38.14
N GLU A 325 8.90 20.84 37.82
CA GLU A 325 8.06 21.69 38.67
C GLU A 325 7.60 21.01 39.96
N ARG A 326 7.42 19.68 39.96
CA ARG A 326 7.11 18.91 41.19
C ARG A 326 8.31 18.80 42.13
N GLU A 327 9.50 18.67 41.57
CA GLU A 327 10.75 18.54 42.33
C GLU A 327 11.31 19.89 42.77
N ALA A 328 10.87 21.00 42.15
CA ALA A 328 11.31 22.34 42.48
C ALA A 328 11.14 22.65 43.98
N ARG A 329 12.23 23.11 44.58
CA ARG A 329 12.27 23.57 45.97
C ARG A 329 12.62 25.06 45.99
N ASP A 330 11.85 25.83 46.74
CA ASP A 330 12.16 27.23 47.03
C ASP A 330 12.87 27.32 48.38
N LEU A 331 13.76 28.29 48.54
CA LEU A 331 14.33 28.62 49.85
C LEU A 331 13.24 29.23 50.75
N ASP A 332 13.11 28.72 51.97
CA ASP A 332 12.13 29.17 52.95
C ASP A 332 12.72 30.33 53.77
N TYR A 333 12.11 31.51 53.71
CA TYR A 333 12.55 32.71 54.41
C TYR A 333 11.48 33.16 55.43
N ASP A 334 11.91 33.74 56.54
CA ASP A 334 11.04 34.37 57.53
C ASP A 334 10.59 35.78 57.12
N GLU A 335 9.67 36.37 57.87
CA GLU A 335 9.15 37.73 57.66
C GLU A 335 10.21 38.84 57.78
N ARG A 336 11.44 38.48 58.20
CA ARG A 336 12.60 39.38 58.32
C ARG A 336 13.69 39.06 57.28
N GLY A 337 13.41 38.18 56.32
CA GLY A 337 14.33 37.80 55.24
C GLY A 337 15.44 36.83 55.63
N ARG A 338 15.35 36.14 56.78
CA ARG A 338 16.31 35.10 57.19
C ARG A 338 15.82 33.71 56.78
N LEU A 339 16.74 32.86 56.33
CA LEU A 339 16.41 31.47 55.98
C LEU A 339 15.85 30.71 57.19
N ARG A 340 14.65 30.18 57.03
CA ARG A 340 14.01 29.24 57.96
C ARG A 340 14.56 27.85 57.67
N PHE A 341 15.16 27.24 58.69
CA PHE A 341 15.53 25.83 58.64
C PHE A 341 14.37 25.01 59.21
N SER A 342 13.78 24.15 58.39
CA SER A 342 12.80 23.17 58.84
C SER A 342 13.49 21.81 59.03
N ALA A 343 13.06 21.06 60.04
CA ALA A 343 13.52 19.68 60.25
C ALA A 343 12.98 18.80 59.12
N ILE A 344 13.82 17.93 58.55
CA ILE A 344 13.41 16.97 57.52
C ILE A 344 12.43 15.95 58.15
N ASP A 345 11.30 15.69 57.48
CA ASP A 345 10.36 14.62 57.85
C ASP A 345 11.07 13.24 57.85
N PRO A 346 10.90 12.39 58.88
CA PRO A 346 11.70 11.15 59.06
C PRO A 346 11.39 10.01 58.07
N VAL A 347 10.60 10.22 57.02
CA VAL A 347 10.11 9.13 56.15
C VAL A 347 11.09 8.72 55.04
N ALA A 348 12.18 9.47 54.83
CA ALA A 348 13.17 9.20 53.76
C ALA A 348 14.44 8.46 54.23
N THR A 349 14.36 7.61 55.25
CA THR A 349 15.45 6.70 55.65
C THR A 349 15.19 5.27 55.18
N GLN A 350 15.37 5.03 53.88
CA GLN A 350 15.59 3.68 53.33
C GLN A 350 16.92 3.58 52.55
N ALA A 351 17.87 4.48 52.85
CA ALA A 351 19.25 4.42 52.36
C ALA A 351 20.28 4.28 53.51
N GLY A 352 19.82 3.89 54.71
CA GLY A 352 20.66 3.77 55.92
C GLY A 352 21.08 2.33 56.29
N GLU A 353 20.50 1.30 55.68
CA GLU A 353 20.74 -0.11 56.08
C GLU A 353 22.00 -0.76 55.48
N LEU A 354 22.89 0.00 54.83
CA LEU A 354 24.14 -0.53 54.27
C LEU A 354 25.43 0.00 54.94
N ALA A 355 25.32 0.73 56.05
CA ALA A 355 26.48 1.19 56.83
C ALA A 355 26.60 0.53 58.20
N GLY A 356 26.16 -0.73 58.32
CA GLY A 356 26.31 -1.57 59.50
C GLY A 356 27.60 -2.41 59.50
N SER A 357 28.74 -1.83 59.10
CA SER A 357 30.03 -2.48 59.31
C SER A 357 31.14 -1.45 59.41
N ILE A 358 31.53 -1.12 60.64
CA ILE A 358 32.89 -0.92 61.15
C ILE A 358 32.80 0.00 62.37
N GLY A 359 32.97 -0.61 63.54
CA GLY A 359 33.78 -0.15 64.68
C GLY A 359 33.57 1.27 65.23
N ASP A 360 33.06 1.31 66.46
CA ASP A 360 33.09 2.44 67.38
C ASP A 360 34.46 3.14 67.49
N ALA A 361 34.47 4.48 67.44
CA ALA A 361 35.14 5.33 68.43
C ALA A 361 34.93 6.83 68.12
N LYS A 362 34.50 7.56 69.16
CA LYS A 362 34.25 9.02 69.28
C LYS A 362 33.00 9.55 68.58
N GLY A 363 32.08 10.02 69.43
CA GLY A 363 30.80 10.60 69.05
C GLY A 363 30.94 11.80 68.10
N GLY A 364 30.31 11.67 66.96
CA GLY A 364 29.79 12.77 66.17
C GLY A 364 28.30 12.56 66.08
N ALA A 365 27.52 13.49 66.62
CA ALA A 365 26.08 13.52 66.46
C ALA A 365 25.73 13.29 64.98
N ALA A 366 24.78 12.40 64.72
CA ALA A 366 24.11 12.33 63.43
C ALA A 366 23.60 13.74 63.12
N ALA A 367 24.31 14.45 62.25
CA ALA A 367 23.94 15.80 61.87
C ALA A 367 22.59 15.68 61.16
N LEU A 368 21.52 16.08 61.85
CA LEU A 368 20.24 16.43 61.24
C LEU A 368 20.57 17.37 60.08
N ARG A 369 20.53 16.86 58.85
CA ARG A 369 20.65 17.70 57.66
C ARG A 369 19.44 18.63 57.70
N MET A 370 19.63 19.88 58.08
CA MET A 370 18.57 20.88 58.03
C MET A 370 18.45 21.36 56.59
N SER A 371 17.31 21.12 55.96
CA SER A 371 17.00 21.67 54.64
C SER A 371 16.29 23.01 54.82
N ALA A 372 16.82 24.07 54.20
CA ALA A 372 16.14 25.36 54.11
C ALA A 372 15.16 25.43 52.93
N ALA A 373 14.84 24.29 52.31
CA ALA A 373 14.13 24.22 51.04
C ALA A 373 12.71 23.68 51.23
N ARG A 374 11.69 24.48 50.91
CA ARG A 374 10.27 24.10 50.89
C ARG A 374 9.83 23.72 49.48
N MET A 375 8.77 22.93 49.35
CA MET A 375 8.14 22.72 48.04
C MET A 375 7.73 24.04 47.41
N ARG A 376 8.13 24.24 46.14
CA ARG A 376 7.72 25.41 45.36
C ARG A 376 6.20 25.40 45.21
N ARG A 377 5.59 26.56 45.39
CA ARG A 377 4.16 26.78 45.19
C ARG A 377 3.94 27.64 43.96
N TYR A 378 2.83 27.45 43.27
CA TYR A 378 2.55 28.04 41.97
C TYR A 378 1.25 28.86 42.02
N GLY A 379 1.28 30.03 41.38
CA GLY A 379 0.09 30.89 41.26
C GLY A 379 -0.89 30.37 40.21
N SER A 380 -2.14 30.86 40.28
CA SER A 380 -3.20 30.45 39.35
C SER A 380 -2.92 30.78 37.88
N LEU A 381 -2.19 31.87 37.59
CA LEU A 381 -1.78 32.21 36.22
C LEU A 381 -0.73 31.24 35.68
N HIS A 382 0.13 30.70 36.55
CA HIS A 382 1.13 29.71 36.14
C HIS A 382 0.48 28.38 35.75
N ILE A 383 -0.34 27.86 36.64
CA ILE A 383 -1.08 26.61 36.41
C ILE A 383 -1.98 26.77 35.18
N GLY A 384 -2.72 27.87 35.09
CA GLY A 384 -3.60 28.18 33.96
C GLY A 384 -2.87 28.25 32.62
N ALA A 385 -1.67 28.84 32.56
CA ALA A 385 -0.87 28.88 31.34
C ALA A 385 -0.39 27.49 30.90
N ARG A 386 0.03 26.63 31.84
CA ARG A 386 0.46 25.25 31.57
C ARG A 386 -0.70 24.38 31.10
N THR A 387 -1.84 24.46 31.78
CA THR A 387 -3.04 23.71 31.37
C THR A 387 -3.56 24.19 30.02
N ALA A 388 -3.53 25.49 29.73
CA ALA A 388 -3.96 26.03 28.44
C ALA A 388 -3.08 25.55 27.27
N GLN A 389 -1.76 25.44 27.48
CA GLN A 389 -0.84 24.87 26.49
C GLN A 389 -1.16 23.40 26.21
N LEU A 390 -1.40 22.60 27.26
CA LEU A 390 -1.80 21.20 27.12
C LEU A 390 -3.18 21.03 26.51
N ASP A 391 -4.13 21.92 26.82
CA ASP A 391 -5.46 21.94 26.18
C ASP A 391 -5.34 22.17 24.66
N GLY A 392 -4.40 23.03 24.23
CA GLY A 392 -4.05 23.20 22.82
C GLY A 392 -3.50 21.92 22.18
N VAL A 393 -2.61 21.20 22.86
CA VAL A 393 -2.08 19.91 22.37
C VAL A 393 -3.19 18.85 22.30
N LEU A 394 -4.05 18.77 23.32
CA LEU A 394 -5.17 17.83 23.35
C LEU A 394 -6.20 18.10 22.26
N ALA A 395 -6.54 19.36 22.00
CA ALA A 395 -7.45 19.74 20.92
C ALA A 395 -6.91 19.33 19.55
N ARG A 396 -5.60 19.53 19.33
CA ARG A 396 -4.90 19.13 18.10
C ARG A 396 -4.84 17.61 17.93
N LEU A 397 -4.53 16.88 19.00
CA LEU A 397 -4.60 15.41 19.03
C LEU A 397 -5.99 14.91 18.66
N ALA A 398 -7.04 15.48 19.25
CA ALA A 398 -8.43 15.12 18.94
C ALA A 398 -8.79 15.41 17.48
N ALA A 399 -8.36 16.56 16.93
CA ALA A 399 -8.58 16.90 15.53
C ALA A 399 -7.91 15.89 14.59
N TYR A 400 -6.64 15.54 14.82
CA TYR A 400 -5.93 14.59 13.98
C TYR A 400 -6.50 13.17 14.08
N ARG A 401 -6.90 12.73 15.28
CA ARG A 401 -7.63 11.46 15.44
C ARG A 401 -8.96 11.45 14.69
N GLY A 402 -9.66 12.58 14.65
CA GLY A 402 -10.84 12.78 13.81
C GLY A 402 -10.55 12.63 12.32
N GLU A 403 -9.45 13.22 11.84
CA GLU A 403 -8.99 13.06 10.45
C GLU A 403 -8.66 11.59 10.13
N LEU A 404 -7.94 10.87 11.01
CA LEU A 404 -7.66 9.44 10.83
C LEU A 404 -8.94 8.59 10.80
N GLY A 405 -9.91 8.93 11.65
CA GLY A 405 -11.24 8.32 11.62
C GLY A 405 -11.95 8.53 10.28
N ALA A 406 -11.85 9.73 9.70
CA ALA A 406 -12.37 10.01 8.37
C ALA A 406 -11.63 9.20 7.28
N GLN A 407 -10.30 9.10 7.35
CA GLN A 407 -9.51 8.30 6.39
C GLN A 407 -9.82 6.80 6.47
N ARG A 408 -10.09 6.28 7.67
CA ARG A 408 -10.59 4.92 7.82
C ARG A 408 -11.94 4.76 7.13
N ALA A 409 -12.86 5.69 7.33
CA ALA A 409 -14.16 5.63 6.67
C ALA A 409 -14.04 5.73 5.15
N THR A 410 -13.11 6.52 4.60
CA THR A 410 -12.87 6.56 3.14
C THR A 410 -12.27 5.24 2.62
N LEU A 411 -11.36 4.61 3.38
CA LEU A 411 -10.81 3.29 3.03
C LEU A 411 -11.91 2.23 2.98
N GLU A 412 -12.77 2.14 4.00
CA GLU A 412 -13.87 1.17 4.02
C GLU A 412 -14.86 1.42 2.88
N ALA A 413 -15.28 2.67 2.68
CA ALA A 413 -16.21 3.02 1.61
C ALA A 413 -15.63 2.73 0.22
N TRP A 414 -14.32 2.92 0.02
CA TRP A 414 -13.63 2.53 -1.21
C TRP A 414 -13.58 1.01 -1.34
N ALA A 415 -13.16 0.28 -0.29
CA ALA A 415 -13.02 -1.17 -0.31
C ALA A 415 -14.34 -1.90 -0.59
N ASP A 416 -15.46 -1.39 -0.06
CA ASP A 416 -16.80 -1.94 -0.31
C ASP A 416 -17.24 -1.80 -1.76
N GLN A 417 -16.76 -0.76 -2.45
CA GLN A 417 -17.15 -0.45 -3.82
C GLN A 417 -16.14 -0.97 -4.86
N ALA A 418 -14.89 -1.17 -4.45
CA ALA A 418 -13.78 -1.48 -5.32
C ALA A 418 -13.82 -2.93 -5.81
N LEU A 419 -13.78 -3.09 -7.13
CA LEU A 419 -13.69 -4.39 -7.80
C LEU A 419 -12.24 -4.91 -7.77
N TRP A 420 -11.27 -3.99 -7.79
CA TRP A 420 -9.85 -4.29 -7.99
C TRP A 420 -9.01 -4.24 -6.72
N ALA A 421 -9.62 -3.90 -5.57
CA ALA A 421 -8.93 -3.83 -4.30
C ALA A 421 -8.34 -5.18 -3.90
N ASP A 422 -7.08 -5.16 -3.46
CA ASP A 422 -6.43 -6.31 -2.83
C ASP A 422 -6.84 -6.36 -1.34
N PRO A 423 -7.58 -7.39 -0.88
CA PRO A 423 -7.97 -7.49 0.52
C PRO A 423 -6.80 -7.48 1.50
N ALA A 424 -5.63 -8.01 1.10
CA ALA A 424 -4.44 -8.00 1.95
C ALA A 424 -3.91 -6.56 2.13
N PHE A 425 -3.93 -5.77 1.06
CA PHE A 425 -3.57 -4.35 1.13
C PHE A 425 -4.57 -3.56 1.98
N VAL A 426 -5.88 -3.77 1.81
CA VAL A 426 -6.91 -3.12 2.63
C VAL A 426 -6.71 -3.43 4.11
N ALA A 427 -6.47 -4.70 4.45
CA ALA A 427 -6.21 -5.11 5.83
C ALA A 427 -4.93 -4.46 6.40
N CYS A 428 -3.87 -4.39 5.61
CA CYS A 428 -2.62 -3.74 5.99
C CYS A 428 -2.81 -2.23 6.22
N ALA A 429 -3.47 -1.53 5.30
CA ALA A 429 -3.78 -0.11 5.41
C ALA A 429 -4.66 0.20 6.64
N ARG A 430 -5.70 -0.61 6.87
CA ARG A 430 -6.56 -0.51 8.07
C ARG A 430 -5.74 -0.69 9.34
N SER A 431 -4.91 -1.73 9.41
CA SER A 431 -4.05 -1.99 10.56
C SER A 431 -3.04 -0.86 10.81
N GLY A 432 -2.52 -0.24 9.75
CA GLY A 432 -1.64 0.93 9.85
C GLY A 432 -2.35 2.12 10.48
N LEU A 433 -3.57 2.43 10.03
CA LEU A 433 -4.40 3.49 10.61
C LEU A 433 -4.76 3.21 12.09
N ASP A 434 -5.09 1.95 12.42
CA ASP A 434 -5.36 1.51 13.80
C ASP A 434 -4.15 1.66 14.72
N ALA A 435 -2.98 1.24 14.24
CA ALA A 435 -1.75 1.36 15.01
C ALA A 435 -1.42 2.82 15.32
N VAL A 436 -1.58 3.73 14.35
CA VAL A 436 -1.36 5.16 14.56
C VAL A 436 -2.39 5.73 15.55
N ASP A 437 -3.69 5.42 15.40
CA ASP A 437 -4.70 5.91 16.34
C ASP A 437 -4.45 5.40 17.77
N ALA A 438 -4.02 4.14 17.93
CA ALA A 438 -3.68 3.57 19.24
C ALA A 438 -2.52 4.33 19.91
N VAL A 439 -1.48 4.68 19.14
CA VAL A 439 -0.38 5.51 19.67
C VAL A 439 -0.87 6.89 20.08
N LEU A 440 -1.69 7.55 19.26
CA LEU A 440 -2.25 8.86 19.57
C LEU A 440 -3.17 8.83 20.81
N ALA A 441 -3.97 7.78 20.97
CA ALA A 441 -4.80 7.58 22.15
C ALA A 441 -3.95 7.45 23.43
N GLY A 442 -2.81 6.75 23.34
CA GLY A 442 -1.84 6.66 24.43
C GLY A 442 -1.21 8.01 24.77
N LEU A 443 -0.82 8.80 23.77
CA LEU A 443 -0.29 10.15 23.95
C LEU A 443 -1.33 11.12 24.52
N GLU A 444 -2.58 11.00 24.12
CA GLU A 444 -3.69 11.78 24.67
C GLU A 444 -3.92 11.47 26.15
N ALA A 445 -3.87 10.19 26.54
CA ALA A 445 -3.98 9.79 27.94
C ALA A 445 -2.82 10.35 28.78
N ARG A 446 -1.59 10.29 28.26
CA ARG A 446 -0.39 10.88 28.89
C ARG A 446 -0.51 12.40 29.05
N ALA A 447 -0.93 13.11 28.00
CA ALA A 447 -1.13 14.54 28.03
C ALA A 447 -2.22 14.96 29.04
N ARG A 448 -3.34 14.21 29.13
CA ARG A 448 -4.37 14.43 30.16
C ARG A 448 -3.85 14.19 31.58
N SER A 449 -3.01 13.17 31.77
CA SER A 449 -2.35 12.89 33.05
C SER A 449 -1.39 14.02 33.46
N ALA A 450 -0.57 14.51 32.52
CA ALA A 450 0.31 15.66 32.74
C ALA A 450 -0.50 16.92 33.10
N ARG A 451 -1.61 17.18 32.41
CA ARG A 451 -2.53 18.30 32.67
C ARG A 451 -3.08 18.25 34.10
N ALA A 452 -3.64 17.10 34.50
CA ALA A 452 -4.11 16.89 35.88
C ALA A 452 -2.98 17.03 36.90
N GLY A 453 -1.76 16.62 36.51
CA GLY A 453 -0.56 16.78 37.32
C GLY A 453 -0.18 18.25 37.58
N PHE A 454 -0.32 19.13 36.59
CA PHE A 454 -0.12 20.58 36.77
C PHE A 454 -1.23 21.20 37.63
N GLU A 455 -2.49 20.75 37.49
CA GLU A 455 -3.62 21.23 38.32
C GLU A 455 -3.47 20.89 39.80
N ALA A 456 -2.78 19.77 40.09
CA ALA A 456 -2.48 19.27 41.42
C ALA A 456 -1.21 19.89 42.05
N LEU A 457 -0.48 20.78 41.35
CA LEU A 457 0.68 21.45 41.92
C LEU A 457 0.30 22.29 43.16
N PRO A 458 1.18 22.38 44.18
CA PRO A 458 0.92 23.18 45.38
C PRO A 458 0.62 24.64 45.02
N ARG A 459 -0.48 25.20 45.52
CA ARG A 459 -0.98 26.52 45.12
C ARG A 459 -0.47 27.67 46.00
N LEU A 460 -0.21 28.82 45.38
CA LEU A 460 -0.08 30.13 46.03
C LEU A 460 -1.46 30.81 46.09
N GLU A 461 -1.72 31.56 47.14
CA GLU A 461 -2.95 32.38 47.25
C GLU A 461 -2.96 33.55 46.25
N GLN A 462 -1.78 34.02 45.83
CA GLN A 462 -1.64 35.07 44.83
C GLN A 462 -1.52 34.50 43.42
N ALA A 463 -2.01 35.24 42.42
CA ALA A 463 -2.08 34.79 41.03
C ALA A 463 -0.71 34.51 40.38
N GLY A 464 0.37 35.15 40.86
CA GLY A 464 1.73 34.95 40.34
C GLY A 464 1.94 35.52 38.93
N ALA A 465 3.00 35.07 38.26
CA ALA A 465 3.30 35.42 36.86
C ALA A 465 3.07 34.21 35.94
N ALA A 466 2.72 34.46 34.68
CA ALA A 466 2.63 33.41 33.67
C ALA A 466 4.04 32.92 33.28
N PRO A 467 4.30 31.61 33.23
CA PRO A 467 5.57 31.06 32.80
C PRO A 467 5.76 31.19 31.29
N ALA A 468 7.03 31.18 30.87
CA ALA A 468 7.36 31.01 29.46
C ALA A 468 6.76 29.69 28.92
N PRO A 469 6.35 29.63 27.64
CA PRO A 469 5.89 28.40 26.99
C PRO A 469 6.89 27.26 27.15
N VAL A 470 6.39 26.02 27.26
CA VAL A 470 7.28 24.85 27.23
C VAL A 470 7.91 24.77 25.84
N GLU A 471 9.24 24.72 25.79
CA GLU A 471 9.95 24.59 24.53
C GLU A 471 9.73 23.19 23.95
N HIS A 472 9.08 23.15 22.79
CA HIS A 472 8.90 21.95 22.00
C HIS A 472 8.86 22.32 20.52
N ASP A 473 9.10 21.35 19.63
CA ASP A 473 8.97 21.56 18.19
C ASP A 473 7.55 22.10 17.87
N PRO A 474 7.41 23.13 17.03
CA PRO A 474 6.10 23.66 16.70
C PRO A 474 5.29 22.57 16.02
N LEU A 475 4.11 22.29 16.58
CA LEU A 475 3.08 21.50 15.90
C LEU A 475 2.41 22.47 14.90
N PRO A 476 2.44 22.16 13.59
CA PRO A 476 1.83 23.01 12.58
C PRO A 476 0.31 23.11 12.77
N GLU A 477 -0.26 24.17 12.20
CA GLU A 477 -1.69 24.49 12.30
C GLU A 477 -2.60 23.48 11.61
#